data_AF-T0T7H6-F1
#
_entry.id   AF-T0T7H6-F1
#
_cell.length_a   1.000
_cell.length_b   1.000
_cell.length_c   1.000
_cell.angle_alpha   90.00
_cell.angle_beta   90.00
_cell.angle_gamma   90.00
#
_symmetry.space_group_name_H-M   'P 1'
#
loop_
_entity.id
_entity.type
_entity.pdbx_description
1 polymer ?
#
loop_
_entity_poly.entity_id
_entity_poly.type
_entity_poly.pdbx_seq_one_letter_code
_entity_poly.pdbx_strand_id
1 'polypeptide(L)' 'MKELAKEGVTMVVVTHEMSFARDVATHVIFMEGGHIIEEGDPKEFFTRPKEERTKQFLTRIIPELNIDPVI' A
#
# COMPACT_ATOMS: atom_id res chain seq x y z
N MET A 1 18.18 1.77 0.42
CA MET A 1 17.03 0.84 0.23
C MET A 1 16.57 0.77 -1.22
N LYS A 2 16.31 1.88 -1.92
CA LYS A 2 15.91 1.85 -3.34
C LYS A 2 16.95 1.18 -4.26
N GLU A 3 18.24 1.39 -4.00
CA GLU A 3 19.33 0.72 -4.74
C GLU A 3 19.38 -0.78 -4.46
N LEU A 4 19.28 -1.17 -3.19
CA LEU A 4 19.19 -2.58 -2.79
C LEU A 4 18.01 -3.30 -3.46
N ALA A 5 16.84 -2.66 -3.55
CA ALA A 5 15.69 -3.21 -4.29
C ALA A 5 15.99 -3.42 -5.79
N LYS A 6 16.82 -2.56 -6.40
CA LYS A 6 17.25 -2.69 -7.81
C LYS A 6 18.29 -3.79 -8.02
N GLU A 7 19.04 -4.16 -6.97
CA GLU A 7 20.01 -5.26 -7.02
C GLU A 7 19.34 -6.64 -7.06
N GLY A 8 18.00 -6.70 -7.00
CA GLY A 8 17.23 -7.93 -7.19
C GLY A 8 17.18 -8.83 -5.96
N VAL A 9 17.53 -8.32 -4.79
CA VAL A 9 17.41 -9.06 -3.54
C VAL A 9 15.97 -9.08 -3.03
N THR A 10 15.56 -10.19 -2.41
CA THR A 10 14.25 -10.29 -1.76
C THR A 10 14.24 -9.47 -0.48
N MET A 11 13.27 -8.56 -0.36
CA MET A 11 13.12 -7.65 0.78
C MET A 11 11.73 -7.72 1.35
N VAL A 12 11.63 -7.71 2.68
CA VAL A 12 10.40 -7.44 3.42
C VAL A 12 10.60 -6.14 4.17
N VAL A 13 9.72 -5.17 3.92
CA VAL A 13 9.83 -3.82 4.49
C VAL A 13 8.52 -3.46 5.17
N VAL A 14 8.59 -3.14 6.46
CA VAL A 14 7.48 -2.55 7.21
C VAL A 14 7.68 -1.04 7.23
N THR A 15 6.72 -0.28 6.71
CA THR A 15 6.85 1.18 6.61
C THR A 15 5.49 1.89 6.68
N HIS A 16 5.52 3.13 7.17
CA HIS A 16 4.41 4.08 7.06
C HIS A 16 4.58 5.06 5.90
N GLU A 17 5.68 4.99 5.15
CA GLU A 17 5.94 5.83 3.99
C GLU A 17 5.25 5.26 2.74
N MET A 18 4.00 5.67 2.51
CA MET A 18 3.18 5.14 1.41
C MET A 18 3.78 5.40 0.02
N SER A 19 4.40 6.58 -0.19
CA SER A 19 5.10 6.89 -1.45
C SER A 19 6.26 5.93 -1.71
N PHE A 20 6.99 5.51 -0.68
CA PHE A 20 8.05 4.52 -0.82
C PHE A 20 7.46 3.15 -1.20
N ALA A 21 6.41 2.71 -0.51
CA ALA A 21 5.75 1.44 -0.80
C ALA A 21 5.21 1.41 -2.24
N ARG A 22 4.57 2.50 -2.69
CA ARG A 22 4.06 2.64 -4.06
C ARG A 22 5.16 2.60 -5.12
N ASP A 23 6.31 3.21 -4.86
CA ASP A 23 7.37 3.37 -5.86
C ASP A 23 8.31 2.16 -5.95
N VAL A 24 8.45 1.39 -4.87
CA VAL A 24 9.53 0.38 -4.73
C VAL A 24 8.97 -1.03 -4.55
N ALA A 25 7.81 -1.19 -3.91
CA ALA A 25 7.27 -2.52 -3.65
C ALA A 25 6.78 -3.18 -4.95
N THR A 26 6.97 -4.49 -5.05
CA THR A 26 6.34 -5.33 -6.07
C THR A 26 5.03 -5.92 -5.57
N HIS A 27 4.84 -5.95 -4.26
CA HIS A 27 3.66 -6.46 -3.59
C HIS A 27 3.48 -5.72 -2.25
N VAL A 28 2.25 -5.37 -1.91
CA VAL A 28 1.91 -4.66 -0.67
C VAL A 28 0.97 -5.54 0.15
N ILE A 29 1.18 -5.55 1.46
CA ILE A 29 0.33 -6.23 2.43
C ILE A 29 -0.10 -5.20 3.47
N PHE A 30 -1.40 -5.03 3.66
CA PHE A 30 -1.99 -4.28 4.76
C PHE A 30 -2.48 -5.24 5.83
N MET A 31 -1.98 -5.02 7.05
CA MET A 31 -2.29 -5.85 8.20
C MET A 31 -2.94 -5.02 9.30
N GLU A 32 -3.93 -5.61 9.96
CA GLU A 32 -4.57 -5.03 11.13
C GLU A 32 -5.06 -6.13 12.08
N GLY A 33 -4.91 -5.92 13.39
CA GLY A 33 -5.40 -6.86 14.39
C GLY A 33 -4.78 -8.27 14.31
N GLY A 34 -3.59 -8.39 13.71
CA GLY A 34 -2.93 -9.69 13.49
C GLY A 34 -3.39 -10.44 12.23
N HIS A 35 -4.23 -9.83 11.39
CA HIS A 35 -4.72 -10.40 10.15
C HIS A 35 -4.22 -9.62 8.93
N ILE A 36 -4.01 -10.31 7.81
CA ILE A 36 -3.88 -9.67 6.50
C ILE A 36 -5.28 -9.24 6.08
N ILE A 37 -5.46 -7.94 5.93
CA ILE A 37 -6.74 -7.36 5.53
C ILE A 37 -6.82 -7.31 4.01
N GLU A 38 -5.78 -6.78 3.36
CA GLU A 38 -5.71 -6.73 1.91
C GLU A 38 -4.26 -6.81 1.46
N GLU A 39 -4.01 -7.49 0.35
CA GLU A 39 -2.69 -7.58 -0.27
C GLU A 39 -2.81 -7.58 -1.80
N GLY A 40 -1.78 -7.12 -2.50
CA GLY A 40 -1.82 -7.06 -3.96
C GLY A 40 -0.76 -6.18 -4.60
N ASP A 41 -1.00 -5.88 -5.89
CA ASP A 41 -0.19 -4.93 -6.64
C ASP A 41 -0.29 -3.54 -5.98
N PRO A 42 0.84 -2.83 -5.75
CA PRO A 42 0.81 -1.51 -5.13
C PRO A 42 -0.10 -0.51 -5.88
N LYS A 43 -0.11 -0.51 -7.22
CA LYS A 43 -0.93 0.44 -7.97
C LYS A 43 -2.41 0.19 -7.74
N GLU A 44 -2.85 -1.06 -7.79
CA GLU A 44 -4.24 -1.40 -7.50
C GLU A 44 -4.60 -1.11 -6.04
N PHE A 45 -3.74 -1.50 -5.09
CA PHE A 45 -3.93 -1.27 -3.66
C PHE A 45 -4.12 0.23 -3.32
N PHE A 46 -3.28 1.11 -3.88
CA PHE A 46 -3.34 2.54 -3.59
C PHE A 46 -4.41 3.32 -4.39
N THR A 47 -4.90 2.80 -5.52
CA THR A 47 -5.86 3.51 -6.38
C THR A 47 -7.27 2.94 -6.34
N ARG A 48 -7.40 1.62 -6.16
CA ARG A 48 -8.66 0.88 -6.17
C ARG A 48 -8.66 -0.20 -5.07
N PRO A 49 -8.46 0.18 -3.79
CA PRO A 49 -8.54 -0.76 -2.68
C PRO A 49 -9.91 -1.46 -2.65
N LYS A 50 -9.90 -2.77 -2.45
CA LYS A 50 -11.12 -3.61 -2.43
C LYS A 50 -11.77 -3.62 -1.06
N GLU A 51 -10.97 -3.66 0.00
CA GLU A 51 -11.48 -3.77 1.35
C GLU A 51 -11.85 -2.40 1.92
N GLU A 52 -13.00 -2.35 2.59
CA GLU A 52 -13.50 -1.12 3.20
C GLU A 52 -12.56 -0.60 4.28
N ARG A 53 -11.88 -1.50 4.98
CA ARG A 53 -10.90 -1.13 5.99
C ARG A 53 -9.65 -0.50 5.37
N THR A 54 -9.19 -1.01 4.24
CA THR A 54 -8.07 -0.44 3.48
C THR A 54 -8.41 0.97 2.99
N LYS A 55 -9.63 1.19 2.46
CA LYS A 55 -10.10 2.53 2.09
C LYS A 55 -10.02 3.50 3.26
N GLN A 56 -10.58 3.12 4.41
CA GLN A 56 -10.56 3.95 5.62
C GLN A 56 -9.13 4.29 6.07
N PHE A 57 -8.21 3.32 5.99
CA PHE A 57 -6.82 3.52 6.32
C PHE A 57 -6.14 4.51 5.35
N LEU A 58 -6.30 4.30 4.05
CA LEU A 58 -5.70 5.14 3.01
C LEU A 58 -6.23 6.57 3.05
N THR A 59 -7.53 6.79 3.27
CA THR A 59 -8.12 8.14 3.41
C THR A 59 -7.54 8.91 4.60
N ARG A 60 -7.18 8.22 5.69
CA ARG A 60 -6.58 8.87 6.87
C ARG A 60 -5.12 9.26 6.66
N ILE A 61 -4.39 8.46 5.88
CA ILE A 61 -2.93 8.58 5.74
C ILE A 61 -2.52 9.34 4.47
N ILE A 62 -3.37 9.37 3.46
CA ILE A 62 -3.12 10.04 2.19
C ILE A 62 -4.24 11.06 1.95
N PRO A 63 -4.16 12.26 2.57
CA PRO A 63 -5.19 13.30 2.43
C PRO A 63 -5.39 13.78 0.99
N GLU A 64 -4.43 13.51 0.09
CA GLU A 64 -4.47 13.92 -1.32
C GLU A 64 -5.08 12.88 -2.26
N LEU A 65 -5.37 11.66 -1.79
CA LEU A 65 -6.22 10.74 -2.53
C LEU A 65 -7.67 11.11 -2.26
N ASN A 66 -8.17 12.08 -3.03
CA ASN A 66 -9.61 12.20 -3.29
C ASN A 66 -10.00 10.92 -4.03
N ILE A 67 -10.25 9.85 -3.27
CA ILE A 67 -10.93 8.67 -3.76
C ILE A 67 -12.33 9.20 -4.05
N ASP A 68 -12.61 9.52 -5.32
CA ASP A 68 -13.94 9.97 -5.71
C ASP A 68 -14.94 8.98 -5.11
N PRO A 69 -15.92 9.46 -4.31
CA PRO A 69 -17.00 8.60 -3.87
C PRO A 69 -17.73 8.20 -5.15
N VAL A 70 -17.47 6.97 -5.61
CA VAL A 70 -18.14 6.40 -6.76
C VAL A 70 -19.64 6.44 -6.49
N ILE A 71 -20.33 7.29 -7.25
CA ILE A 71 -21.77 7.33 -7.62
C ILE A 71 -22.75 6.83 -6.55
#